data_AF-A0A7G2FF36-F1
#
_entry.id   AF-A0A7G2FF36-F1
#
_cell.length_a   1.000
_cell.length_b   1.000
_cell.length_c   1.000
_cell.angle_alpha   90.00
_cell.angle_beta   90.00
_cell.angle_gamma   90.00
#
_symmetry.space_group_name_H-M   'P 1'
#
loop_
_entity.id
_entity.type
_entity.pdbx_description
1 polymer ?
#
loop_
_entity_poly.entity_id
_entity_poly.type
_entity_poly.pdbx_seq_one_letter_code
_entity_poly.pdbx_strand_id
1 'polypeptide(L)'
;MTERSEALGKDGNRRWDDKSDHDDVTKIYVNYSLMGIESIRFDYVKSGKPIEGPFRGETYNTYTHTFEINHLKNEHLESVEGSYTQRGIQTLQFKTNLRISEPIGYPGKDGIKFILAVEGKKIIGFHGSTYFRLYSLGAYFTRVTPTRIEAIGGKVGTKWDDGVDQAGFTKIHVRSGQEGIQFIKFEYVDKNGRLRDGSIHGSIYRRGSPHVFEIRHVDKEYLVSVEGYYDGDGDCAVIQALRFRTNVKTSQLMGPKTGKKFRLAASGMKIVGFHGYAEKNLTSLGGYFTPIIPTKSECQGVTERSTLWDSGAFEGIRKVSVTWRSYCIRCFRINYENDGKVVKRAHGMNDDSRITDEFVVDYPYEVITSIVGTMNDSYVTSFVFKTSKGRTSRIFGERTSDSVEFVIESKGCAVVGFHGC
;
A
#
# COMPACT_ATOMS: atom_id res chain seq x y z
N MET A 1 -12.18 13.65 -11.05
CA MET A 1 -11.96 14.04 -12.46
C MET A 1 -10.75 13.27 -12.96
N THR A 2 -10.93 12.53 -14.04
CA THR A 2 -9.88 11.71 -14.66
C THR A 2 -8.90 12.60 -15.42
N GLU A 3 -7.62 12.30 -15.31
CA GLU A 3 -6.54 13.00 -16.00
C GLU A 3 -5.93 12.09 -17.06
N ARG A 4 -5.59 12.64 -18.23
CA ARG A 4 -4.95 11.91 -19.32
C ARG A 4 -3.56 12.48 -19.52
N SER A 5 -2.52 11.65 -19.40
CA SER A 5 -1.16 12.08 -19.75
C SER A 5 -0.97 12.09 -21.27
N GLU A 6 0.03 12.83 -21.74
CA GLU A 6 0.59 12.61 -23.07
C GLU A 6 1.17 11.19 -23.17
N ALA A 7 1.23 10.66 -24.40
CA ALA A 7 1.89 9.39 -24.66
C ALA A 7 3.40 9.63 -24.82
N LEU A 8 4.21 8.94 -24.01
CA LEU A 8 5.66 9.06 -24.03
C LEU A 8 6.24 7.91 -24.88
N GLY A 9 7.22 8.23 -25.72
CA GLY A 9 7.81 7.28 -26.65
C GLY A 9 8.09 7.89 -28.03
N LYS A 10 7.88 7.08 -29.07
CA LYS A 10 7.90 7.52 -30.47
C LYS A 10 6.49 7.53 -31.04
N ASP A 11 6.28 8.37 -32.04
CA ASP A 11 5.02 8.36 -32.80
C ASP A 11 4.98 7.13 -33.70
N GLY A 12 4.14 6.17 -33.33
CA GLY A 12 3.73 5.07 -34.19
C GLY A 12 2.62 5.50 -35.14
N ASN A 13 2.45 4.77 -36.24
CA ASN A 13 1.41 5.06 -37.23
C ASN A 13 0.01 4.55 -36.83
N ARG A 14 -0.08 3.61 -35.88
CA ARG A 14 -1.36 3.06 -35.38
C ARG A 14 -1.59 3.51 -33.94
N ARG A 15 -2.47 4.49 -33.75
CA ARG A 15 -2.88 4.95 -32.41
C ARG A 15 -3.91 4.00 -31.80
N TRP A 16 -3.87 3.84 -30.49
CA TRP A 16 -4.82 3.04 -29.72
C TRP A 16 -5.14 3.71 -28.38
N ASP A 17 -6.31 3.41 -27.82
CA ASP A 17 -6.83 4.02 -26.60
C ASP A 17 -7.83 3.07 -25.95
N ASP A 18 -7.49 2.56 -24.77
CA ASP A 18 -8.32 1.63 -23.99
C ASP A 18 -9.41 2.35 -23.20
N LYS A 19 -9.48 3.69 -23.29
CA LYS A 19 -10.43 4.55 -22.58
C LYS A 19 -10.15 4.64 -21.08
N SER A 20 -10.90 5.55 -20.46
CA SER A 20 -10.72 6.00 -19.08
C SER A 20 -11.90 5.64 -18.17
N ASP A 21 -12.78 4.77 -18.65
CA ASP A 21 -14.03 4.36 -18.00
C ASP A 21 -13.92 3.04 -17.24
N HIS A 22 -12.70 2.59 -16.97
CA HIS A 22 -12.42 1.45 -16.10
C HIS A 22 -12.20 1.91 -14.65
N ASP A 23 -12.47 1.01 -13.71
CA ASP A 23 -12.27 1.24 -12.28
C ASP A 23 -10.81 1.04 -11.87
N ASP A 24 -10.12 0.07 -12.48
CA ASP A 24 -8.73 -0.30 -12.17
C ASP A 24 -8.08 -1.18 -13.27
N VAL A 25 -6.76 -1.38 -13.16
CA VAL A 25 -5.99 -2.37 -13.92
C VAL A 25 -5.86 -3.64 -13.07
N THR A 26 -5.97 -4.82 -13.69
CA THR A 26 -5.92 -6.12 -12.99
C THR A 26 -4.70 -6.94 -13.36
N LYS A 27 -4.40 -7.04 -14.64
CA LYS A 27 -3.31 -7.88 -15.13
C LYS A 27 -2.68 -7.28 -16.36
N ILE A 28 -1.36 -7.32 -16.41
CA ILE A 28 -0.56 -6.76 -17.50
C ILE A 28 0.24 -7.89 -18.13
N TYR A 29 0.18 -7.99 -19.45
CA TYR A 29 0.98 -8.93 -20.23
C TYR A 29 1.93 -8.12 -21.09
N VAL A 30 3.22 -8.37 -20.95
CA VAL A 30 4.26 -7.69 -21.71
C VAL A 30 5.03 -8.73 -22.51
N ASN A 31 4.95 -8.63 -23.83
CA ASN A 31 5.72 -9.45 -24.74
C ASN A 31 6.94 -8.65 -25.22
N TYR A 32 8.13 -9.19 -25.03
CA TYR A 32 9.37 -8.49 -25.33
C TYR A 32 10.41 -9.42 -25.98
N SER A 33 11.33 -8.81 -26.71
CA SER A 33 12.46 -9.47 -27.36
C SER A 33 13.74 -8.67 -27.13
N LEU A 34 14.87 -9.11 -27.69
CA LEU A 34 16.11 -8.31 -27.72
C LEU A 34 15.94 -6.96 -28.44
N MET A 35 14.84 -6.77 -29.19
CA MET A 35 14.54 -5.55 -29.94
C MET A 35 13.65 -4.55 -29.16
N GLY A 36 13.19 -4.91 -27.96
CA GLY A 36 12.36 -4.07 -27.09
C GLY A 36 11.01 -4.71 -26.76
N ILE A 37 10.04 -3.88 -26.38
CA ILE A 37 8.67 -4.31 -26.07
C ILE A 37 7.88 -4.44 -27.37
N GLU A 38 7.53 -5.67 -27.73
CA GLU A 38 6.85 -6.00 -28.98
C GLU A 38 5.34 -5.75 -28.87
N SER A 39 4.73 -6.23 -27.79
CA SER A 39 3.33 -5.95 -27.51
C SER A 39 2.98 -5.92 -26.04
N ILE A 40 1.87 -5.25 -25.74
CA ILE A 40 1.33 -5.14 -24.38
C ILE A 40 -0.17 -5.35 -24.38
N ARG A 41 -0.69 -5.95 -23.32
CA ARG A 41 -2.12 -6.07 -23.05
C ARG A 41 -2.38 -5.75 -21.58
N PHE A 42 -3.49 -5.07 -21.34
CA PHE A 42 -3.99 -4.76 -20.01
C PHE A 42 -5.39 -5.36 -19.85
N ASP A 43 -5.59 -6.13 -18.80
CA ASP A 43 -6.92 -6.51 -18.34
C ASP A 43 -7.33 -5.53 -17.24
N TYR A 44 -8.60 -5.15 -17.24
CA TYR A 44 -9.16 -4.09 -16.42
C TYR A 44 -10.26 -4.61 -15.49
N VAL A 45 -10.65 -3.79 -14.52
CA VAL A 45 -11.93 -3.91 -13.81
C VAL A 45 -12.85 -2.81 -14.31
N LYS A 46 -14.09 -3.14 -14.66
CA LYS A 46 -15.10 -2.15 -15.03
C LYS A 46 -16.44 -2.49 -14.41
N SER A 47 -17.01 -1.56 -13.67
CA SER A 47 -18.20 -1.77 -12.84
C SER A 47 -18.06 -3.02 -11.95
N GLY A 48 -16.87 -3.22 -11.38
CA GLY A 48 -16.53 -4.36 -10.52
C GLY A 48 -16.35 -5.71 -11.24
N LYS A 49 -16.35 -5.77 -12.58
CA LYS A 49 -16.16 -7.00 -13.36
C LYS A 49 -14.83 -6.99 -14.12
N PRO A 50 -14.12 -8.13 -14.22
CA PRO A 50 -12.91 -8.22 -15.02
C PRO A 50 -13.26 -8.10 -16.51
N ILE A 51 -12.46 -7.33 -17.25
CA ILE A 51 -12.56 -7.19 -18.71
C ILE A 51 -11.19 -7.42 -19.32
N GLU A 52 -11.13 -8.30 -20.32
CA GLU A 52 -9.92 -8.56 -21.08
C GLU A 52 -9.67 -7.45 -22.11
N GLY A 53 -8.46 -6.89 -22.13
CA GLY A 53 -8.04 -5.95 -23.15
C GLY A 53 -7.44 -6.66 -24.38
N PRO A 54 -7.37 -5.97 -25.53
CA PRO A 54 -6.67 -6.48 -26.70
C PRO A 54 -5.15 -6.30 -26.58
N PHE A 55 -4.38 -7.14 -27.28
CA PHE A 55 -2.95 -6.90 -27.46
C PHE A 55 -2.70 -5.67 -28.35
N ARG A 56 -1.74 -4.85 -27.94
CA ARG A 56 -1.25 -3.67 -28.65
C ARG A 56 0.17 -3.96 -29.14
N GLY A 57 0.33 -4.15 -30.45
CA GLY A 57 1.59 -4.55 -31.09
C GLY A 57 1.49 -5.95 -31.69
N GLU A 58 2.61 -6.50 -32.14
CA GLU A 58 2.67 -7.83 -32.76
C GLU A 58 3.41 -8.83 -31.84
N THR A 59 3.15 -10.13 -32.01
CA THR A 59 3.69 -11.21 -31.18
C THR A 59 4.44 -12.23 -32.04
N TYR A 60 5.72 -11.99 -32.27
CA TYR A 60 6.59 -12.95 -32.98
C TYR A 60 7.83 -13.25 -32.15
N ASN A 61 8.04 -14.52 -31.77
CA ASN A 61 9.23 -14.99 -31.05
C ASN A 61 9.58 -14.16 -29.78
N THR A 62 8.59 -13.92 -28.92
CA THR A 62 8.73 -13.07 -27.74
C THR A 62 8.80 -13.86 -26.43
N TYR A 63 9.49 -13.30 -25.44
CA TYR A 63 9.29 -13.66 -24.04
C TYR A 63 8.04 -12.97 -23.51
N THR A 64 7.27 -13.65 -22.66
CA THR A 64 6.08 -13.08 -22.01
C THR A 64 6.32 -12.92 -20.52
N HIS A 65 6.13 -11.70 -20.03
CA HIS A 65 6.07 -11.41 -18.60
C HIS A 65 4.64 -11.01 -18.22
N THR A 66 4.17 -11.47 -17.07
CA THR A 66 2.86 -11.12 -16.54
C THR A 66 2.98 -10.44 -15.18
N PHE A 67 2.20 -9.38 -14.99
CA PHE A 67 2.14 -8.63 -13.74
C PHE A 67 0.69 -8.53 -13.27
N GLU A 68 0.38 -9.21 -12.16
CA GLU A 68 -0.97 -9.24 -11.56
C GLU A 68 -1.09 -8.26 -10.39
N ILE A 69 -2.20 -7.55 -10.33
CA ILE A 69 -2.55 -6.59 -9.28
C ILE A 69 -3.52 -7.26 -8.31
N ASN A 70 -3.15 -7.32 -7.03
CA ASN A 70 -3.93 -8.00 -6.01
C ASN A 70 -4.99 -7.07 -5.37
N HIS A 71 -6.17 -7.03 -5.99
CA HIS A 71 -7.31 -6.26 -5.51
C HIS A 71 -7.81 -6.68 -4.10
N LEU A 72 -7.57 -7.93 -3.67
CA LEU A 72 -7.92 -8.38 -2.31
C LEU A 72 -7.09 -7.66 -1.22
N LYS A 73 -5.90 -7.18 -1.59
CA LYS A 73 -5.04 -6.35 -0.74
C LYS A 73 -5.20 -4.86 -1.00
N ASN A 74 -6.17 -4.47 -1.83
CA ASN A 74 -6.32 -3.11 -2.34
C ASN A 74 -5.05 -2.60 -3.05
N GLU A 75 -4.34 -3.50 -3.74
CA GLU A 75 -3.24 -3.13 -4.63
C GLU A 75 -3.80 -2.41 -5.86
N HIS A 76 -3.13 -1.35 -6.31
CA HIS A 76 -3.47 -0.62 -7.53
C HIS A 76 -2.21 -0.05 -8.17
N LEU A 77 -2.24 0.12 -9.49
CA LEU A 77 -1.11 0.65 -10.24
C LEU A 77 -0.99 2.16 -10.04
N GLU A 78 0.18 2.64 -9.60
CA GLU A 78 0.43 4.06 -9.36
C GLU A 78 1.27 4.68 -10.49
N SER A 79 2.20 3.92 -11.04
CA SER A 79 3.08 4.41 -12.10
C SER A 79 3.65 3.33 -13.00
N VAL A 80 4.07 3.78 -14.19
CA VAL A 80 4.86 2.98 -15.13
C VAL A 80 6.12 3.75 -15.46
N GLU A 81 7.27 3.17 -15.16
CA GLU A 81 8.57 3.67 -15.58
C GLU A 81 9.05 2.86 -16.78
N GLY A 82 9.79 3.49 -17.67
CA GLY A 82 10.30 2.80 -18.84
C GLY A 82 11.40 3.55 -19.55
N SER A 83 11.85 2.95 -20.65
CA SER A 83 12.75 3.61 -21.59
C SER A 83 12.32 3.34 -23.03
N TYR A 84 12.67 4.25 -23.93
CA TYR A 84 12.40 4.09 -25.35
C TYR A 84 13.57 4.59 -26.20
N THR A 85 13.68 4.06 -27.42
CA THR A 85 14.64 4.52 -28.42
C THR A 85 13.89 4.89 -29.70
N GLN A 86 14.61 5.16 -30.79
CA GLN A 86 13.99 5.27 -32.12
C GLN A 86 13.23 4.01 -32.55
N ARG A 87 13.50 2.87 -31.91
CA ARG A 87 12.84 1.59 -32.20
C ARG A 87 11.53 1.38 -31.42
N GLY A 88 11.13 2.32 -30.56
CA GLY A 88 9.97 2.19 -29.68
C GLY A 88 10.36 1.89 -28.22
N ILE A 89 9.38 1.50 -27.41
CA ILE A 89 9.56 1.18 -25.99
C ILE A 89 10.50 -0.02 -25.85
N GLN A 90 11.50 0.12 -24.97
CA GLN A 90 12.55 -0.88 -24.74
C GLN A 90 12.36 -1.59 -23.40
N THR A 91 12.01 -0.84 -22.37
CA THR A 91 11.82 -1.37 -21.02
C THR A 91 10.57 -0.81 -20.37
N LEU A 92 9.97 -1.62 -19.50
CA LEU A 92 8.86 -1.23 -18.63
C LEU A 92 9.09 -1.78 -17.23
N GLN A 93 8.72 -0.99 -16.23
CA GLN A 93 8.68 -1.37 -14.83
C GLN A 93 7.40 -0.79 -14.22
N PHE A 94 6.62 -1.64 -13.58
CA PHE A 94 5.33 -1.28 -13.01
C PHE A 94 5.46 -1.07 -11.51
N LYS A 95 4.94 0.03 -11.00
CA LYS A 95 4.92 0.32 -9.56
C LYS A 95 3.49 0.47 -9.08
N THR A 96 3.15 -0.34 -8.08
CA THR A 96 1.90 -0.27 -7.34
C THR A 96 2.13 0.41 -5.98
N ASN A 97 1.04 0.71 -5.29
CA ASN A 97 1.08 1.14 -3.89
C ASN A 97 1.74 0.11 -2.95
N LEU A 98 1.90 -1.14 -3.39
CA LEU A 98 2.48 -2.22 -2.56
C LEU A 98 3.87 -2.65 -2.99
N ARG A 99 4.22 -2.59 -4.29
CA ARG A 99 5.48 -3.17 -4.81
C ARG A 99 5.92 -2.58 -6.14
N ILE A 100 7.10 -2.99 -6.60
CA ILE A 100 7.63 -2.67 -7.92
C ILE A 100 7.89 -4.00 -8.65
N SER A 101 7.52 -4.10 -9.93
CA SER A 101 7.85 -5.25 -10.76
C SER A 101 9.36 -5.35 -10.99
N GLU A 102 9.84 -6.51 -11.43
CA GLU A 102 11.14 -6.55 -12.09
C GLU A 102 11.11 -5.68 -13.36
N PRO A 103 12.25 -5.14 -13.81
CA PRO A 103 12.32 -4.51 -15.11
C PRO A 103 12.09 -5.53 -16.21
N ILE A 104 11.23 -5.19 -17.14
CA ILE A 104 10.86 -6.02 -18.28
C ILE A 104 11.47 -5.41 -19.53
N GLY A 105 12.10 -6.23 -20.37
CA GLY A 105 12.79 -5.79 -21.58
C GLY A 105 14.27 -5.49 -21.38
N TYR A 106 14.93 -5.01 -22.43
CA TYR A 106 16.37 -4.76 -22.45
C TYR A 106 16.63 -3.27 -22.76
N PRO A 107 17.33 -2.54 -21.88
CA PRO A 107 17.64 -1.13 -22.15
C PRO A 107 18.60 -1.03 -23.34
N GLY A 108 18.21 -0.25 -24.35
CA GLY A 108 19.12 0.12 -25.45
C GLY A 108 20.20 1.08 -24.95
N LYS A 109 21.37 1.09 -25.61
CA LYS A 109 22.50 1.97 -25.25
C LYS A 109 22.14 3.46 -25.15
N ASP A 110 21.14 3.91 -25.91
CA ASP A 110 20.68 5.30 -26.00
C ASP A 110 19.21 5.47 -25.58
N GLY A 111 18.73 4.66 -24.62
CA GLY A 111 17.34 4.70 -24.16
C GLY A 111 16.99 5.97 -23.39
N ILE A 112 15.99 6.72 -23.85
CA ILE A 112 15.41 7.86 -23.12
C ILE A 112 14.44 7.31 -22.08
N LYS A 113 14.66 7.63 -20.80
CA LYS A 113 13.77 7.23 -19.70
C LYS A 113 12.49 8.06 -19.69
N PHE A 114 11.39 7.44 -19.27
CA PHE A 114 10.12 8.12 -19.06
C PHE A 114 9.41 7.56 -17.83
N ILE A 115 8.50 8.36 -17.28
CA ILE A 115 7.61 7.97 -16.18
C ILE A 115 6.19 8.44 -16.49
N LEU A 116 5.23 7.54 -16.26
CA LEU A 116 3.80 7.81 -16.24
C LEU A 116 3.36 7.76 -14.79
N ALA A 117 3.26 8.90 -14.12
CA ALA A 117 2.85 9.01 -12.73
C ALA A 117 2.15 10.34 -12.47
N VAL A 118 1.13 10.32 -11.61
CA VAL A 118 0.53 11.52 -11.05
C VAL A 118 0.38 11.33 -9.55
N GLU A 119 0.90 12.28 -8.78
CA GLU A 119 0.91 12.18 -7.32
C GLU A 119 -0.51 12.00 -6.74
N GLY A 120 -0.67 11.01 -5.85
CA GLY A 120 -1.95 10.72 -5.20
C GLY A 120 -3.02 10.11 -6.11
N LYS A 121 -2.65 9.65 -7.31
CA LYS A 121 -3.57 9.02 -8.27
C LYS A 121 -3.10 7.62 -8.65
N LYS A 122 -4.07 6.79 -9.04
CA LYS A 122 -3.85 5.47 -9.63
C LYS A 122 -4.11 5.51 -11.14
N ILE A 123 -3.48 4.59 -11.87
CA ILE A 123 -3.71 4.37 -13.29
C ILE A 123 -4.93 3.46 -13.48
N ILE A 124 -5.83 3.86 -14.37
CA ILE A 124 -7.07 3.11 -14.69
C ILE A 124 -7.21 2.77 -16.17
N GLY A 125 -6.30 3.22 -17.02
CA GLY A 125 -6.41 3.00 -18.45
C GLY A 125 -5.14 3.42 -19.16
N PHE A 126 -4.97 2.94 -20.38
CA PHE A 126 -3.81 3.24 -21.20
C PHE A 126 -4.21 3.69 -22.60
N HIS A 127 -3.32 4.46 -23.22
CA HIS A 127 -3.39 4.82 -24.64
C HIS A 127 -1.96 4.87 -25.20
N GLY A 128 -1.82 4.95 -26.51
CA GLY A 128 -0.50 5.04 -27.10
C GLY A 128 -0.50 4.80 -28.60
N SER A 129 0.64 4.35 -29.10
CA SER A 129 0.80 4.02 -30.50
C SER A 129 1.65 2.78 -30.71
N THR A 130 1.38 2.09 -31.81
CA THR A 130 2.14 0.95 -32.30
C THR A 130 2.58 1.19 -33.73
N TYR A 131 3.61 0.46 -34.14
CA TYR A 131 3.88 0.16 -35.53
C TYR A 131 3.91 -1.36 -35.67
N PHE A 132 5.10 -1.95 -35.87
CA PHE A 132 5.31 -3.39 -35.67
C PHE A 132 5.42 -3.76 -34.18
N ARG A 133 5.74 -2.77 -33.32
CA ARG A 133 5.90 -2.94 -31.88
C ARG A 133 5.30 -1.78 -31.08
N LEU A 134 5.41 -1.82 -29.76
CA LEU A 134 4.95 -0.73 -28.89
C LEU A 134 5.87 0.49 -29.03
N TYR A 135 5.32 1.61 -29.53
CA TYR A 135 6.08 2.81 -29.84
C TYR A 135 5.96 3.89 -28.77
N SER A 136 4.74 4.10 -28.28
CA SER A 136 4.48 5.02 -27.17
C SER A 136 3.42 4.48 -26.21
N LEU A 137 3.46 4.97 -24.98
CA LEU A 137 2.54 4.64 -23.92
C LEU A 137 2.17 5.91 -23.13
N GLY A 138 0.88 6.11 -22.90
CA GLY A 138 0.31 7.10 -22.01
C GLY A 138 -0.75 6.46 -21.13
N ALA A 139 -1.17 7.16 -20.09
CA ALA A 139 -2.06 6.62 -19.07
C ALA A 139 -3.20 7.57 -18.69
N TYR A 140 -4.27 6.99 -18.16
CA TYR A 140 -5.37 7.69 -17.51
C TYR A 140 -5.27 7.52 -16.00
N PHE A 141 -5.41 8.62 -15.27
CA PHE A 141 -5.22 8.70 -13.83
C PHE A 141 -6.50 9.14 -13.12
N THR A 142 -6.83 8.51 -12.01
CA THR A 142 -7.91 8.93 -11.13
C THR A 142 -7.48 8.92 -9.67
N ARG A 143 -8.20 9.64 -8.81
CA ARG A 143 -7.94 9.62 -7.37
C ARG A 143 -8.26 8.25 -6.80
N VAL A 144 -7.46 7.81 -5.83
CA VAL A 144 -7.79 6.61 -5.03
C VAL A 144 -8.96 6.95 -4.12
N THR A 145 -10.10 6.32 -4.36
CA THR A 145 -11.31 6.51 -3.54
C THR A 145 -11.25 5.59 -2.32
N PRO A 146 -11.39 6.12 -1.10
CA PRO A 146 -11.50 5.29 0.10
C PRO A 146 -12.71 4.33 0.04
N THR A 147 -12.54 3.13 0.56
CA THR A 147 -13.62 2.14 0.67
C THR A 147 -14.63 2.60 1.71
N ARG A 148 -15.87 2.81 1.31
CA ARG A 148 -16.97 3.15 2.22
C ARG A 148 -17.61 1.88 2.76
N ILE A 149 -17.63 1.71 4.08
CA ILE A 149 -18.48 0.72 4.76
C ILE A 149 -19.75 1.44 5.19
N GLU A 150 -20.90 0.87 4.83
CA GLU A 150 -22.22 1.42 5.18
C GLU A 150 -22.39 1.55 6.70
N ALA A 151 -23.19 2.54 7.09
CA ALA A 151 -23.43 2.81 8.50
C ALA A 151 -24.23 1.68 9.15
N ILE A 152 -23.79 1.25 10.34
CA ILE A 152 -24.47 0.24 11.15
C ILE A 152 -25.27 0.98 12.23
N GLY A 153 -26.53 0.58 12.43
CA GLY A 153 -27.48 1.21 13.34
C GLY A 153 -28.73 1.69 12.60
N GLY A 154 -29.40 2.71 13.14
CA GLY A 154 -30.60 3.30 12.57
C GLY A 154 -30.32 4.38 11.52
N LYS A 155 -31.36 4.80 10.80
CA LYS A 155 -31.33 5.88 9.80
C LYS A 155 -32.18 7.09 10.22
N VAL A 156 -32.71 7.08 11.44
CA VAL A 156 -33.41 8.24 12.01
C VAL A 156 -32.43 9.38 12.26
N GLY A 157 -32.86 10.60 11.94
CA GLY A 157 -32.13 11.84 12.17
C GLY A 157 -31.48 12.43 10.92
N THR A 158 -30.63 13.43 11.14
CA THR A 158 -29.88 14.10 10.07
C THR A 158 -28.71 13.22 9.65
N LYS A 159 -28.62 12.95 8.34
CA LYS A 159 -27.44 12.32 7.74
C LYS A 159 -26.24 13.25 7.86
N TRP A 160 -25.10 12.71 8.26
CA TRP A 160 -23.84 13.45 8.38
C TRP A 160 -22.70 12.65 7.73
N ASP A 161 -21.68 13.38 7.27
CA ASP A 161 -20.50 12.82 6.61
C ASP A 161 -19.33 13.79 6.80
N ASP A 162 -18.27 13.34 7.49
CA ASP A 162 -17.07 14.14 7.74
C ASP A 162 -16.06 14.09 6.57
N GLY A 163 -16.35 13.32 5.52
CA GLY A 163 -15.47 13.14 4.37
C GLY A 163 -14.17 12.39 4.70
N VAL A 164 -13.18 12.54 3.82
CA VAL A 164 -11.93 11.75 3.82
C VAL A 164 -10.66 12.60 3.65
N ASP A 165 -10.77 13.92 3.83
CA ASP A 165 -9.66 14.86 3.61
C ASP A 165 -8.74 15.03 4.84
N GLN A 166 -8.91 14.18 5.86
CA GLN A 166 -8.08 14.13 7.04
C GLN A 166 -6.74 13.41 6.75
N ALA A 167 -5.62 13.97 7.21
CA ALA A 167 -4.33 13.28 7.27
C ALA A 167 -4.29 12.26 8.42
N GLY A 168 -4.94 12.58 9.55
CA GLY A 168 -5.12 11.64 10.66
C GLY A 168 -5.88 12.21 11.84
N PHE A 169 -6.56 11.34 12.58
CA PHE A 169 -7.28 11.70 13.80
C PHE A 169 -6.33 12.02 14.95
N THR A 170 -6.71 12.99 15.79
CA THR A 170 -5.96 13.38 16.99
C THR A 170 -6.77 13.14 18.25
N LYS A 171 -8.07 13.42 18.24
CA LYS A 171 -8.98 13.14 19.36
C LYS A 171 -10.34 12.68 18.88
N ILE A 172 -10.92 11.76 19.63
CA ILE A 172 -12.32 11.36 19.48
C ILE A 172 -13.04 11.72 20.76
N HIS A 173 -14.05 12.57 20.65
CA HIS A 173 -14.93 12.97 21.73
C HIS A 173 -16.23 12.19 21.62
N VAL A 174 -16.61 11.52 22.69
CA VAL A 174 -17.88 10.79 22.79
C VAL A 174 -18.58 11.21 24.06
N ARG A 175 -19.87 11.47 24.01
CA ARG A 175 -20.69 11.59 25.22
C ARG A 175 -21.72 10.48 25.26
N SER A 176 -21.68 9.66 26.31
CA SER A 176 -22.71 8.64 26.54
C SER A 176 -23.77 9.16 27.51
N GLY A 177 -25.02 8.80 27.29
CA GLY A 177 -26.16 9.09 28.16
C GLY A 177 -26.99 7.84 28.48
N GLN A 178 -28.15 8.05 29.11
CA GLN A 178 -29.07 6.98 29.47
C GLN A 178 -29.70 6.28 28.26
N GLU A 179 -29.85 6.98 27.14
CA GLU A 179 -30.47 6.48 25.90
C GLU A 179 -29.43 6.16 24.80
N GLY A 180 -28.18 5.88 25.20
CA GLY A 180 -27.07 5.58 24.29
C GLY A 180 -26.09 6.75 24.10
N ILE A 181 -25.31 6.71 23.01
CA ILE A 181 -24.35 7.74 22.66
C ILE A 181 -25.09 8.99 22.21
N GLN A 182 -24.94 10.07 22.98
CA GLN A 182 -25.60 11.35 22.71
C GLN A 182 -24.94 12.09 21.56
N PHE A 183 -23.61 12.14 21.53
CA PHE A 183 -22.86 12.67 20.40
C PHE A 183 -21.48 12.04 20.23
N ILE A 184 -20.96 12.18 19.01
CA ILE A 184 -19.57 11.95 18.65
C ILE A 184 -19.00 13.17 17.92
N LYS A 185 -17.71 13.45 18.10
CA LYS A 185 -16.97 14.52 17.42
C LYS A 185 -15.52 14.09 17.24
N PHE A 186 -14.91 14.51 16.13
CA PHE A 186 -13.53 14.17 15.78
C PHE A 186 -12.67 15.42 15.61
N GLU A 187 -11.50 15.41 16.25
CA GLU A 187 -10.41 16.32 15.90
C GLU A 187 -9.41 15.57 15.01
N TYR A 188 -8.86 16.28 14.04
CA TYR A 188 -7.94 15.70 13.07
C TYR A 188 -6.97 16.73 12.52
N VAL A 189 -5.87 16.25 11.93
CA VAL A 189 -4.95 17.06 11.13
C VAL A 189 -5.40 16.97 9.67
N ASP A 190 -5.52 18.09 8.98
CA ASP A 190 -5.80 18.11 7.53
C ASP A 190 -4.53 17.80 6.70
N LYS A 191 -4.69 17.61 5.39
CA LYS A 191 -3.56 17.35 4.47
C LYS A 191 -2.48 18.44 4.47
N ASN A 192 -2.78 19.65 4.97
CA ASN A 192 -1.83 20.75 5.09
C ASN A 192 -1.18 20.81 6.49
N GLY A 193 -1.37 19.79 7.33
CA GLY A 193 -0.80 19.74 8.68
C GLY A 193 -1.54 20.60 9.70
N ARG A 194 -2.71 21.15 9.40
CA ARG A 194 -3.45 22.02 10.32
C ARG A 194 -4.41 21.21 11.17
N LEU A 195 -4.44 21.48 12.48
CA LEU A 195 -5.44 20.91 13.37
C LEU A 195 -6.82 21.49 13.02
N ARG A 196 -7.80 20.59 12.91
CA ARG A 196 -9.20 20.89 12.61
C ARG A 196 -10.07 20.32 13.71
N ASP A 197 -11.03 21.15 14.09
CA ASP A 197 -12.07 20.80 15.04
C ASP A 197 -13.32 20.40 14.26
N GLY A 198 -13.71 19.13 14.33
CA GLY A 198 -14.84 18.60 13.58
C GLY A 198 -16.19 18.97 14.16
N SER A 199 -17.24 18.70 13.39
CA SER A 199 -18.63 18.91 13.81
C SER A 199 -19.06 17.94 14.91
N ILE A 200 -20.05 18.35 15.68
CA ILE A 200 -20.72 17.47 16.65
C ILE A 200 -21.86 16.75 15.94
N HIS A 201 -21.88 15.42 16.01
CA HIS A 201 -22.94 14.59 15.47
C HIS A 201 -23.79 14.02 16.60
N GLY A 202 -24.97 14.62 16.81
CA GLY A 202 -25.88 14.31 17.92
C GLY A 202 -26.20 15.55 18.76
N SER A 203 -26.47 15.37 20.06
CA SER A 203 -26.91 16.44 20.95
C SER A 203 -26.01 16.64 22.16
N ILE A 204 -25.75 17.91 22.49
CA ILE A 204 -24.98 18.33 23.69
C ILE A 204 -25.87 18.77 24.87
N TYR A 205 -27.18 18.86 24.67
CA TYR A 205 -28.09 19.53 25.61
C TYR A 205 -28.44 18.66 26.83
N ARG A 206 -28.22 17.35 26.75
CA ARG A 206 -28.51 16.41 27.85
C ARG A 206 -27.27 16.19 28.72
N ARG A 207 -27.50 15.90 30.01
CA ARG A 207 -26.44 15.39 30.88
C ARG A 207 -25.98 14.02 30.36
N GLY A 208 -24.68 13.81 30.40
CA GLY A 208 -24.04 12.57 29.98
C GLY A 208 -22.59 12.56 30.40
N SER A 209 -21.96 11.39 30.31
CA SER A 209 -20.55 11.20 30.64
C SER A 209 -19.69 11.53 29.41
N PRO A 210 -18.80 12.53 29.49
CA PRO A 210 -17.86 12.81 28.41
C PRO A 210 -16.70 11.81 28.43
N HIS A 211 -16.24 11.44 27.25
CA HIS A 211 -15.08 10.59 27.04
C HIS A 211 -14.21 11.20 25.94
N VAL A 212 -12.90 11.17 26.14
CA VAL A 212 -11.92 11.60 25.15
C VAL A 212 -10.95 10.46 24.90
N PHE A 213 -10.71 10.14 23.64
CA PHE A 213 -9.68 9.20 23.22
C PHE A 213 -8.66 9.91 22.34
N GLU A 214 -7.43 10.03 22.83
CA GLU A 214 -6.33 10.71 22.14
C GLU A 214 -5.53 9.75 21.27
N ILE A 215 -5.18 10.20 20.07
CA ILE A 215 -4.46 9.45 19.04
C ILE A 215 -3.23 10.27 18.66
N ARG A 216 -2.04 9.67 18.82
CA ARG A 216 -0.77 10.34 18.52
C ARG A 216 -0.43 10.20 17.03
N HIS A 217 -1.08 11.01 16.20
CA HIS A 217 -0.82 11.02 14.75
C HIS A 217 0.68 11.21 14.41
N VAL A 218 1.39 12.03 15.18
CA VAL A 218 2.84 12.27 15.04
C VAL A 218 3.69 11.02 15.25
N ASP A 219 3.21 10.05 16.02
CA ASP A 219 3.87 8.75 16.25
C ASP A 219 3.42 7.70 15.23
N LYS A 220 2.75 8.11 14.14
CA LYS A 220 2.10 7.22 13.16
C LYS A 220 1.04 6.31 13.80
N GLU A 221 0.37 6.78 14.86
CA GLU A 221 -0.82 6.13 15.42
C GLU A 221 -2.04 6.41 14.52
N TYR A 222 -2.79 5.38 14.14
CA TYR A 222 -3.99 5.49 13.29
C TYR A 222 -5.10 4.54 13.72
N LEU A 223 -6.35 4.90 13.42
CA LEU A 223 -7.52 4.07 13.71
C LEU A 223 -7.57 2.84 12.81
N VAL A 224 -7.76 1.68 13.42
CA VAL A 224 -7.86 0.37 12.75
C VAL A 224 -9.30 -0.13 12.74
N SER A 225 -10.01 0.02 13.86
CA SER A 225 -11.39 -0.45 13.95
C SER A 225 -12.19 0.27 15.03
N VAL A 226 -13.51 0.22 14.87
CA VAL A 226 -14.48 0.56 15.92
C VAL A 226 -15.27 -0.69 16.26
N GLU A 227 -15.34 -1.02 17.53
CA GLU A 227 -16.34 -1.94 18.06
C GLU A 227 -17.46 -1.11 18.67
N GLY A 228 -18.71 -1.53 18.50
CA GLY A 228 -19.81 -0.87 19.18
C GLY A 228 -20.98 -1.79 19.46
N TYR A 229 -21.98 -1.19 20.10
CA TYR A 229 -23.24 -1.81 20.43
C TYR A 229 -24.36 -0.86 20.01
N TYR A 230 -25.46 -1.40 19.47
CA TYR A 230 -26.66 -0.63 19.15
C TYR A 230 -27.89 -1.38 19.63
N ASP A 231 -28.94 -0.65 19.97
CA ASP A 231 -30.20 -1.21 20.44
C ASP A 231 -31.38 -0.62 19.66
N GLY A 232 -32.47 -1.37 19.58
CA GLY A 232 -33.63 -1.09 18.73
C GLY A 232 -33.64 -1.86 17.41
N ASP A 233 -34.71 -1.67 16.64
CA ASP A 233 -34.98 -2.40 15.40
C ASP A 233 -35.14 -1.46 14.20
N GLY A 234 -34.70 -1.95 13.04
CA GLY A 234 -34.78 -1.23 11.77
C GLY A 234 -34.10 0.14 11.82
N ASP A 235 -34.75 1.13 11.24
CA ASP A 235 -34.20 2.48 11.12
C ASP A 235 -34.19 3.27 12.44
N CYS A 236 -34.85 2.76 13.49
CA CYS A 236 -34.95 3.43 14.80
C CYS A 236 -33.82 3.05 15.77
N ALA A 237 -32.86 2.21 15.36
CA ALA A 237 -31.77 1.79 16.24
C ALA A 237 -30.85 2.96 16.66
N VAL A 238 -30.34 2.89 17.89
CA VAL A 238 -29.46 3.90 18.50
C VAL A 238 -28.16 3.24 18.97
N ILE A 239 -27.03 3.87 18.68
CA ILE A 239 -25.71 3.42 19.15
C ILE A 239 -25.65 3.57 20.67
N GLN A 240 -25.39 2.47 21.37
CA GLN A 240 -25.32 2.40 22.83
C GLN A 240 -23.91 2.61 23.34
N ALA A 241 -22.92 1.97 22.71
CA ALA A 241 -21.54 2.07 23.13
C ALA A 241 -20.55 1.98 21.97
N LEU A 242 -19.37 2.57 22.19
CA LEU A 242 -18.26 2.58 21.22
C LEU A 242 -16.93 2.29 21.93
N ARG A 243 -16.07 1.55 21.23
CA ARG A 243 -14.69 1.28 21.60
C ARG A 243 -13.81 1.38 20.37
N PHE A 244 -12.81 2.25 20.42
CA PHE A 244 -11.90 2.51 19.32
C PHE A 244 -10.62 1.72 19.51
N ARG A 245 -10.07 1.19 18.41
CA ARG A 245 -8.78 0.52 18.39
C ARG A 245 -7.88 1.19 17.35
N THR A 246 -6.68 1.56 17.77
CA THR A 246 -5.58 1.99 16.91
C THR A 246 -4.60 0.84 16.67
N ASN A 247 -3.58 1.08 15.86
CA ASN A 247 -2.43 0.18 15.73
C ASN A 247 -1.58 0.10 17.01
N VAL A 248 -1.77 1.00 17.97
CA VAL A 248 -0.97 1.08 19.21
C VAL A 248 -1.76 0.63 20.44
N LYS A 249 -3.02 1.06 20.58
CA LYS A 249 -3.81 0.86 21.80
C LYS A 249 -5.30 0.70 21.50
N THR A 250 -6.06 0.33 22.53
CA THR A 250 -7.52 0.25 22.49
C THR A 250 -8.10 1.16 23.57
N SER A 251 -9.13 1.93 23.25
CA SER A 251 -9.82 2.78 24.22
C SER A 251 -10.62 1.94 25.23
N GLN A 252 -11.04 2.56 26.32
CA GLN A 252 -12.14 2.03 27.13
C GLN A 252 -13.43 1.94 26.29
N LEU A 253 -14.38 1.12 26.75
CA LEU A 253 -15.74 1.12 26.21
C LEU A 253 -16.49 2.35 26.75
N MET A 254 -17.04 3.16 25.85
CA MET A 254 -17.78 4.38 26.17
C MET A 254 -19.26 4.11 25.98
N GLY A 255 -20.06 4.24 27.03
CA GLY A 255 -21.49 3.87 27.05
C GLY A 255 -21.77 2.42 27.52
N PRO A 256 -23.05 2.08 27.75
CA PRO A 256 -23.46 0.76 28.24
C PRO A 256 -23.33 -0.34 27.17
N LYS A 257 -22.89 -1.52 27.60
CA LYS A 257 -22.74 -2.71 26.74
C LYS A 257 -24.09 -3.41 26.52
N THR A 258 -25.05 -2.72 25.90
CA THR A 258 -26.43 -3.17 25.68
C THR A 258 -26.76 -3.30 24.19
N GLY A 259 -27.60 -4.27 23.84
CA GLY A 259 -28.03 -4.49 22.46
C GLY A 259 -27.08 -5.34 21.60
N LYS A 260 -27.21 -5.20 20.27
CA LYS A 260 -26.51 -5.98 19.24
C LYS A 260 -25.09 -5.42 19.05
N LYS A 261 -24.09 -6.31 19.08
CA LYS A 261 -22.68 -5.96 18.85
C LYS A 261 -22.39 -5.76 17.37
N PHE A 262 -21.61 -4.75 17.02
CA PHE A 262 -21.07 -4.55 15.67
C PHE A 262 -19.58 -4.23 15.68
N ARG A 263 -18.97 -4.32 14.50
CA ARG A 263 -17.59 -3.93 14.26
C ARG A 263 -17.43 -3.28 12.89
N LEU A 264 -16.84 -2.09 12.87
CA LEU A 264 -16.34 -1.44 11.67
C LEU A 264 -14.85 -1.73 11.55
N ALA A 265 -14.48 -2.62 10.65
CA ALA A 265 -13.10 -2.98 10.35
C ALA A 265 -13.00 -3.54 8.94
N ALA A 266 -11.88 -3.26 8.25
CA ALA A 266 -11.50 -3.92 7.03
C ALA A 266 -10.04 -4.38 7.15
N SER A 267 -9.77 -5.65 6.83
CA SER A 267 -8.43 -6.22 6.95
C SER A 267 -7.43 -5.46 6.09
N GLY A 268 -6.25 -5.14 6.63
CA GLY A 268 -5.22 -4.37 5.93
C GLY A 268 -5.57 -2.90 5.67
N MET A 269 -6.63 -2.36 6.29
CA MET A 269 -7.06 -0.98 6.09
C MET A 269 -7.12 -0.20 7.41
N LYS A 270 -7.00 1.12 7.31
CA LYS A 270 -7.20 2.07 8.40
C LYS A 270 -8.44 2.92 8.15
N ILE A 271 -9.06 3.41 9.21
CA ILE A 271 -10.18 4.35 9.12
C ILE A 271 -9.62 5.75 8.88
N VAL A 272 -10.17 6.45 7.89
CA VAL A 272 -9.81 7.84 7.55
C VAL A 272 -10.95 8.83 7.72
N GLY A 273 -12.19 8.36 7.82
CA GLY A 273 -13.37 9.23 7.93
C GLY A 273 -14.57 8.48 8.48
N PHE A 274 -15.60 9.22 8.89
CA PHE A 274 -16.85 8.68 9.42
C PHE A 274 -18.05 9.34 8.75
N HIS A 275 -19.15 8.59 8.69
CA HIS A 275 -20.46 9.07 8.25
C HIS A 275 -21.55 8.34 9.04
N GLY A 276 -22.77 8.85 9.02
CA GLY A 276 -23.87 8.19 9.70
C GLY A 276 -25.12 9.04 9.79
N TYR A 277 -25.94 8.75 10.79
CA TYR A 277 -27.13 9.50 11.14
C TYR A 277 -27.08 9.89 12.62
N ALA A 278 -27.60 11.07 12.94
CA ALA A 278 -27.72 11.54 14.30
C ALA A 278 -28.85 12.55 14.44
N GLU A 279 -29.48 12.58 15.61
CA GLU A 279 -30.41 13.63 16.02
C GLU A 279 -30.20 13.95 17.50
N LYS A 280 -31.02 13.40 18.39
CA LYS A 280 -30.82 13.50 19.85
C LYS A 280 -29.69 12.60 20.34
N ASN A 281 -29.51 11.46 19.68
CA ASN A 281 -28.45 10.49 19.91
C ASN A 281 -27.82 10.13 18.56
N LEU A 282 -26.64 9.53 18.60
CA LEU A 282 -26.00 8.90 17.46
C LEU A 282 -26.78 7.64 17.08
N THR A 283 -27.38 7.61 15.89
CA THR A 283 -28.25 6.50 15.47
C THR A 283 -27.48 5.46 14.68
N SER A 284 -26.53 5.88 13.85
CA SER A 284 -25.62 4.96 13.16
C SER A 284 -24.23 5.53 12.95
N LEU A 285 -23.30 4.62 12.70
CA LEU A 285 -21.91 4.93 12.40
C LEU A 285 -21.41 4.02 11.27
N GLY A 286 -20.89 4.64 10.22
CA GLY A 286 -20.15 4.02 9.13
C GLY A 286 -18.75 4.63 9.04
N GLY A 287 -17.91 4.06 8.18
CA GLY A 287 -16.51 4.47 8.09
C GLY A 287 -15.98 4.46 6.67
N TYR A 288 -15.03 5.34 6.40
CA TYR A 288 -14.19 5.35 5.21
C TYR A 288 -12.85 4.71 5.53
N PHE A 289 -12.40 3.81 4.66
CA PHE A 289 -11.21 3.01 4.87
C PHE A 289 -10.22 3.22 3.73
N THR A 290 -8.94 3.33 4.06
CA THR A 290 -7.86 3.30 3.07
C THR A 290 -6.87 2.19 3.40
N PRO A 291 -6.18 1.61 2.40
CA PRO A 291 -5.17 0.61 2.63
C PRO A 291 -4.07 1.14 3.56
N ILE A 292 -3.58 0.30 4.47
CA ILE A 292 -2.39 0.61 5.25
C ILE A 292 -1.19 0.44 4.33
N ILE A 293 -0.58 1.55 3.96
CA ILE A 293 0.65 1.54 3.18
C ILE A 293 1.83 1.35 4.15
N PRO A 294 2.63 0.29 4.00
CA PRO A 294 3.83 0.10 4.81
C PRO A 294 4.76 1.30 4.67
N THR A 295 5.36 1.74 5.79
CA THR A 295 6.41 2.76 5.72
C THR A 295 7.65 2.15 5.08
N LYS A 296 8.09 2.71 3.95
CA LYS A 296 9.39 2.40 3.35
C LYS A 296 10.47 3.23 4.03
N SER A 297 11.55 2.59 4.47
CA SER A 297 12.75 3.30 4.93
C SER A 297 13.51 3.88 3.74
N GLU A 298 14.41 4.83 3.98
CA GLU A 298 15.32 5.27 2.92
C GLU A 298 16.20 4.10 2.46
N CYS A 299 16.39 3.99 1.15
CA CYS A 299 17.27 2.98 0.56
C CYS A 299 18.72 3.30 0.91
N GLN A 300 19.40 2.39 1.61
CA GLN A 300 20.80 2.51 1.98
C GLN A 300 21.64 1.80 0.90
N GLY A 301 22.52 2.51 0.20
CA GLY A 301 23.31 1.96 -0.91
C GLY A 301 23.57 2.96 -2.05
N VAL A 302 24.32 2.53 -3.07
CA VAL A 302 24.58 3.32 -4.28
C VAL A 302 23.41 3.15 -5.26
N THR A 303 22.57 4.18 -5.38
CA THR A 303 21.31 4.11 -6.17
C THR A 303 21.42 4.61 -7.61
N GLU A 304 22.42 5.44 -7.94
CA GLU A 304 22.47 6.19 -9.20
C GLU A 304 22.64 5.32 -10.47
N ARG A 305 23.15 4.10 -10.33
CA ARG A 305 23.44 3.18 -11.46
C ARG A 305 22.83 1.79 -11.31
N SER A 306 21.98 1.62 -10.31
CA SER A 306 21.43 0.34 -9.89
C SER A 306 19.97 0.19 -10.29
N THR A 307 19.52 -1.05 -10.42
CA THR A 307 18.13 -1.37 -10.75
C THR A 307 17.33 -1.50 -9.46
N LEU A 308 16.42 -0.55 -9.23
CA LEU A 308 15.54 -0.61 -8.06
C LEU A 308 14.65 -1.85 -8.10
N TRP A 309 14.54 -2.50 -6.94
CA TRP A 309 13.64 -3.62 -6.71
C TRP A 309 12.86 -3.40 -5.42
N ASP A 310 11.62 -3.90 -5.40
CA ASP A 310 10.78 -3.90 -4.21
C ASP A 310 9.96 -5.18 -4.20
N SER A 311 10.20 -6.02 -3.20
CA SER A 311 9.48 -7.28 -3.06
C SER A 311 7.99 -7.05 -2.80
N GLY A 312 7.65 -5.88 -2.27
CA GLY A 312 6.39 -5.54 -1.66
C GLY A 312 6.26 -6.02 -0.23
N ALA A 313 5.07 -5.82 0.33
CA ALA A 313 4.75 -6.22 1.70
C ALA A 313 3.96 -7.52 1.76
N PHE A 314 4.38 -8.36 2.69
CA PHE A 314 3.84 -9.68 2.97
C PHE A 314 3.41 -9.77 4.44
N GLU A 315 2.70 -10.83 4.80
CA GLU A 315 2.19 -10.98 6.17
C GLU A 315 3.33 -11.21 7.17
N GLY A 316 4.38 -11.89 6.72
CA GLY A 316 5.58 -12.12 7.52
C GLY A 316 6.79 -12.52 6.72
N ILE A 317 7.91 -12.64 7.41
CA ILE A 317 9.16 -13.20 6.88
C ILE A 317 9.44 -14.48 7.65
N ARG A 318 9.57 -15.61 6.94
CA ARG A 318 9.91 -16.91 7.54
C ARG A 318 11.40 -17.21 7.51
N LYS A 319 12.10 -16.70 6.50
CA LYS A 319 13.53 -16.94 6.33
C LYS A 319 14.18 -15.86 5.49
N VAL A 320 15.38 -15.47 5.88
CA VAL A 320 16.31 -14.73 5.03
C VAL A 320 17.52 -15.61 4.74
N SER A 321 17.98 -15.63 3.49
CA SER A 321 19.19 -16.32 3.07
C SER A 321 20.08 -15.32 2.33
N VAL A 322 21.31 -15.15 2.80
CA VAL A 322 22.27 -14.17 2.26
C VAL A 322 23.47 -14.92 1.70
N THR A 323 23.75 -14.70 0.42
CA THR A 323 24.99 -15.16 -0.23
C THR A 323 25.93 -13.97 -0.34
N TRP A 324 27.18 -14.14 0.09
CA TRP A 324 28.15 -13.05 0.20
C TRP A 324 29.57 -13.50 -0.17
N ARG A 325 30.48 -12.55 -0.41
CA ARG A 325 31.92 -12.80 -0.65
C ARG A 325 32.75 -11.60 -0.24
N SER A 326 33.79 -11.84 0.56
CA SER A 326 34.89 -10.92 0.91
C SER A 326 34.45 -9.50 1.31
N TYR A 327 33.99 -8.68 0.36
CA TYR A 327 33.65 -7.27 0.53
C TYR A 327 32.24 -6.91 0.04
N CYS A 328 31.37 -7.87 -0.28
CA CYS A 328 30.00 -7.56 -0.72
C CYS A 328 28.98 -8.67 -0.45
N ILE A 329 27.73 -8.25 -0.22
CA ILE A 329 26.55 -9.08 -0.36
C ILE A 329 26.24 -9.28 -1.84
N ARG A 330 26.01 -10.53 -2.26
CA ARG A 330 25.85 -10.92 -3.66
C ARG A 330 24.42 -11.23 -4.03
N CYS A 331 23.74 -11.94 -3.15
CA CYS A 331 22.34 -12.30 -3.33
C CYS A 331 21.62 -12.29 -1.98
N PHE A 332 20.44 -11.71 -1.97
CA PHE A 332 19.55 -11.67 -0.83
C PHE A 332 18.24 -12.37 -1.20
N ARG A 333 17.94 -13.48 -0.52
CA ARG A 333 16.74 -14.28 -0.75
C ARG A 333 15.86 -14.25 0.48
N ILE A 334 14.55 -14.14 0.24
CA ILE A 334 13.56 -14.04 1.30
C ILE A 334 12.43 -15.01 1.02
N ASN A 335 12.08 -15.78 2.05
CA ASN A 335 10.86 -16.57 2.09
C ASN A 335 9.82 -15.80 2.90
N TYR A 336 8.88 -15.19 2.21
CA TYR A 336 7.76 -14.49 2.83
C TYR A 336 6.63 -15.44 3.15
N GLU A 337 5.90 -15.15 4.23
CA GLU A 337 4.59 -15.72 4.51
C GLU A 337 3.50 -14.86 3.89
N ASN A 338 2.58 -15.51 3.18
CA ASN A 338 1.45 -14.84 2.60
C ASN A 338 0.27 -15.81 2.42
N ASP A 339 -0.79 -15.66 3.21
CA ASP A 339 -2.01 -16.46 3.12
C ASP A 339 -1.74 -17.98 3.24
N GLY A 340 -0.97 -18.36 4.26
CA GLY A 340 -0.58 -19.75 4.51
C GLY A 340 0.52 -20.29 3.57
N LYS A 341 0.99 -19.49 2.60
CA LYS A 341 1.92 -19.92 1.55
C LYS A 341 3.27 -19.22 1.65
N VAL A 342 4.31 -19.94 1.26
CA VAL A 342 5.67 -19.40 1.16
C VAL A 342 5.89 -18.76 -0.22
N VAL A 343 6.11 -17.45 -0.25
CA VAL A 343 6.48 -16.70 -1.46
C VAL A 343 7.97 -16.41 -1.44
N LYS A 344 8.69 -16.92 -2.44
CA LYS A 344 10.14 -16.73 -2.57
C LYS A 344 10.46 -15.49 -3.41
N ARG A 345 11.41 -14.70 -2.95
CA ARG A 345 12.03 -13.58 -3.71
C ARG A 345 13.55 -13.68 -3.59
N ALA A 346 14.25 -13.29 -4.64
CA ALA A 346 15.70 -13.25 -4.69
C ALA A 346 16.14 -11.99 -5.43
N HIS A 347 17.14 -11.31 -4.88
CA HIS A 347 17.66 -10.05 -5.41
C HIS A 347 19.18 -10.12 -5.45
N GLY A 348 19.78 -9.70 -6.56
CA GLY A 348 21.21 -9.85 -6.83
C GLY A 348 21.55 -11.07 -7.68
N MET A 349 22.82 -11.47 -7.71
CA MET A 349 23.33 -12.53 -8.58
C MET A 349 23.48 -13.84 -7.81
N ASN A 350 22.81 -14.89 -8.28
CA ASN A 350 23.10 -16.26 -7.88
C ASN A 350 24.37 -16.73 -8.61
N ASP A 351 25.49 -16.87 -7.91
CA ASP A 351 26.54 -17.78 -8.36
C ASP A 351 26.59 -19.00 -7.45
N ASP A 352 26.66 -20.18 -8.06
CA ASP A 352 26.58 -21.48 -7.40
C ASP A 352 27.84 -21.82 -6.59
N SER A 353 28.70 -20.83 -6.30
CA SER A 353 30.07 -21.01 -5.83
C SER A 353 30.36 -20.46 -4.42
N ARG A 354 29.35 -20.15 -3.59
CA ARG A 354 29.57 -19.29 -2.39
C ARG A 354 28.84 -19.66 -1.11
N ILE A 355 29.44 -19.20 0.00
CA ILE A 355 28.92 -19.22 1.38
C ILE A 355 27.53 -18.58 1.36
N THR A 356 26.53 -19.40 1.69
CA THR A 356 25.15 -18.95 1.86
C THR A 356 24.75 -19.26 3.28
N ASP A 357 24.38 -18.21 3.98
CA ASP A 357 23.96 -18.29 5.35
C ASP A 357 22.46 -18.02 5.44
N GLU A 358 21.79 -18.65 6.39
CA GLU A 358 20.35 -18.49 6.58
C GLU A 358 20.00 -18.06 8.00
N PHE A 359 18.89 -17.34 8.14
CA PHE A 359 18.25 -17.03 9.40
C PHE A 359 16.75 -17.27 9.28
N VAL A 360 16.30 -18.34 9.95
CA VAL A 360 14.88 -18.73 10.04
C VAL A 360 14.22 -17.94 11.15
N VAL A 361 13.02 -17.44 10.89
CA VAL A 361 12.18 -16.65 11.80
C VAL A 361 10.92 -17.45 12.11
N ASP A 362 10.60 -17.59 13.40
CA ASP A 362 9.45 -18.36 13.90
C ASP A 362 8.12 -17.59 13.74
N TYR A 363 7.75 -17.25 12.51
CA TYR A 363 6.50 -16.54 12.21
C TYR A 363 5.27 -17.47 12.45
N PRO A 364 4.18 -17.00 13.10
CA PRO A 364 3.88 -15.61 13.48
C PRO A 364 4.33 -15.19 14.88
N TYR A 365 4.99 -16.06 15.64
CA TYR A 365 5.36 -15.81 17.04
C TYR A 365 6.60 -14.92 17.18
N GLU A 366 7.40 -14.83 16.13
CA GLU A 366 8.59 -14.01 16.04
C GLU A 366 8.58 -13.24 14.71
N VAL A 367 8.94 -11.96 14.75
CA VAL A 367 9.04 -11.10 13.57
C VAL A 367 10.35 -10.34 13.58
N ILE A 368 10.88 -10.00 12.41
CA ILE A 368 12.04 -9.10 12.31
C ILE A 368 11.59 -7.68 12.66
N THR A 369 12.31 -7.00 13.54
CA THR A 369 11.98 -5.65 14.02
C THR A 369 13.00 -4.60 13.59
N SER A 370 14.24 -5.01 13.33
CA SER A 370 15.25 -4.12 12.79
C SER A 370 16.33 -4.87 12.01
N ILE A 371 17.02 -4.12 11.14
CA ILE A 371 18.24 -4.55 10.46
C ILE A 371 19.34 -3.56 10.81
N VAL A 372 20.51 -4.08 11.18
CA VAL A 372 21.75 -3.31 11.21
C VAL A 372 22.57 -3.82 10.04
N GLY A 373 23.00 -2.92 9.17
CA GLY A 373 23.85 -3.27 8.03
C GLY A 373 25.08 -2.41 7.98
N THR A 374 26.05 -2.84 7.19
CA THR A 374 27.19 -2.01 6.83
C THR A 374 27.32 -1.91 5.32
N MET A 375 27.83 -0.78 4.84
CA MET A 375 28.06 -0.53 3.42
C MET A 375 29.33 0.29 3.22
N ASN A 376 29.94 0.14 2.05
CA ASN A 376 30.97 1.06 1.56
C ASN A 376 30.44 1.85 0.35
N ASP A 377 31.33 2.59 -0.31
CA ASP A 377 31.00 3.44 -1.47
C ASP A 377 30.48 2.66 -2.70
N SER A 378 30.40 1.34 -2.65
CA SER A 378 29.99 0.50 -3.78
C SER A 378 28.94 -0.54 -3.44
N TYR A 379 28.97 -1.12 -2.23
CA TYR A 379 28.17 -2.29 -1.89
C TYR A 379 27.70 -2.27 -0.44
N VAL A 380 26.57 -2.94 -0.20
CA VAL A 380 26.26 -3.44 1.15
C VAL A 380 27.23 -4.59 1.45
N THR A 381 27.91 -4.49 2.58
CA THR A 381 28.97 -5.39 3.01
C THR A 381 28.49 -6.39 4.06
N SER A 382 27.53 -6.01 4.92
CA SER A 382 27.00 -6.92 5.92
C SER A 382 25.55 -6.64 6.34
N PHE A 383 24.91 -7.64 6.93
CA PHE A 383 23.60 -7.55 7.58
C PHE A 383 23.56 -8.29 8.92
N VAL A 384 22.78 -7.75 9.86
CA VAL A 384 22.39 -8.36 11.12
C VAL A 384 20.91 -8.08 11.35
N PHE A 385 20.12 -9.13 11.61
CA PHE A 385 18.68 -9.01 11.84
C PHE A 385 18.37 -9.17 13.32
N LYS A 386 17.52 -8.30 13.86
CA LYS A 386 16.97 -8.42 15.23
C LYS A 386 15.48 -8.72 15.19
N THR A 387 14.99 -9.49 16.16
CA THR A 387 13.59 -9.94 16.20
C THR A 387 12.84 -9.47 17.44
N SER A 388 11.52 -9.59 17.40
CA SER A 388 10.62 -9.28 18.52
C SER A 388 10.85 -10.12 19.78
N LYS A 389 11.52 -11.27 19.68
CA LYS A 389 11.93 -12.11 20.82
C LYS A 389 13.32 -11.72 21.38
N GLY A 390 13.91 -10.62 20.89
CA GLY A 390 15.25 -10.18 21.29
C GLY A 390 16.39 -11.01 20.67
N ARG A 391 16.08 -11.93 19.75
CA ARG A 391 17.09 -12.73 19.05
C ARG A 391 17.79 -11.86 18.01
N THR A 392 19.10 -12.06 17.88
CA THR A 392 19.94 -11.42 16.86
C THR A 392 20.55 -12.51 15.98
N SER A 393 20.53 -12.32 14.67
CA SER A 393 21.22 -13.24 13.75
C SER A 393 22.74 -13.14 13.91
N ARG A 394 23.47 -14.12 13.37
CA ARG A 394 24.90 -13.89 13.05
C ARG A 394 25.04 -12.77 12.04
N ILE A 395 26.26 -12.23 11.93
CA ILE A 395 26.62 -11.30 10.87
C ILE A 395 26.66 -12.08 9.55
N PHE A 396 25.90 -11.59 8.57
CA PHE A 396 25.99 -12.01 7.19
C PHE A 396 26.93 -11.08 6.46
N GLY A 397 27.88 -11.60 5.68
CA GLY A 397 28.89 -10.74 5.06
C GLY A 397 30.09 -10.48 5.97
N GLU A 398 30.96 -9.59 5.52
CA GLU A 398 32.18 -9.21 6.23
C GLU A 398 32.35 -7.69 6.15
N ARG A 399 32.65 -7.06 7.30
CA ARG A 399 32.85 -5.62 7.39
C ARG A 399 34.24 -5.28 6.87
N THR A 400 34.32 -4.38 5.91
CA THR A 400 35.58 -3.81 5.43
C THR A 400 35.98 -2.58 6.24
N SER A 401 37.24 -2.17 6.18
CA SER A 401 37.76 -1.02 6.95
C SER A 401 37.07 0.31 6.60
N ASP A 402 36.56 0.45 5.39
CA ASP A 402 35.82 1.60 4.85
C ASP A 402 34.30 1.49 5.05
N SER A 403 33.81 0.43 5.69
CA SER A 403 32.38 0.23 5.87
C SER A 403 31.77 1.16 6.94
N VAL A 404 30.71 1.86 6.56
CA VAL A 404 29.84 2.67 7.44
C VAL A 404 28.60 1.85 7.82
N GLU A 405 28.12 2.03 9.06
CA GLU A 405 26.93 1.35 9.57
C GLU A 405 25.64 2.13 9.24
N PHE A 406 24.58 1.40 8.94
CA PHE A 406 23.22 1.92 8.84
C PHE A 406 22.25 1.05 9.64
N VAL A 407 21.17 1.66 10.13
CA VAL A 407 20.13 0.97 10.89
C VAL A 407 18.78 1.23 10.24
N ILE A 408 18.03 0.16 10.01
CA ILE A 408 16.65 0.19 9.56
C ILE A 408 15.78 -0.30 10.72
N GLU A 409 15.08 0.62 11.37
CA GLU A 409 14.13 0.31 12.44
C GLU A 409 12.96 1.29 12.48
N SER A 410 11.81 0.81 12.96
CA SER A 410 10.66 1.67 13.29
C SER A 410 10.02 1.14 14.56
N LYS A 411 9.97 1.98 15.59
CA LYS A 411 9.54 1.58 16.94
C LYS A 411 8.14 0.97 16.92
N GLY A 412 8.03 -0.26 17.44
CA GLY A 412 6.76 -0.99 17.51
C GLY A 412 6.30 -1.59 16.17
N CYS A 413 7.13 -1.58 15.14
CA CYS A 413 6.80 -2.14 13.83
C CYS A 413 7.59 -3.43 13.55
N ALA A 414 6.97 -4.31 12.76
CA ALA A 414 7.62 -5.44 12.14
C ALA A 414 8.08 -5.08 10.72
N VAL A 415 9.17 -5.69 10.27
CA VAL A 415 9.58 -5.66 8.86
C VAL A 415 8.70 -6.66 8.09
N VAL A 416 8.02 -6.16 7.05
CA VAL A 416 7.05 -6.94 6.25
C VAL A 416 7.50 -7.14 4.81
N GLY A 417 8.62 -6.54 4.41
CA GLY A 417 9.10 -6.51 3.04
C GLY A 417 10.47 -5.85 2.95
N PHE A 418 11.16 -6.07 1.85
CA PHE A 418 12.42 -5.42 1.53
C PHE A 418 12.36 -4.78 0.13
N HIS A 419 13.01 -3.63 0.02
CA HIS A 419 13.32 -2.95 -1.24
C HIS A 419 14.79 -2.55 -1.24
N GLY A 420 15.35 -2.33 -2.43
CA GLY A 420 16.76 -2.02 -2.60
C GLY A 420 17.12 -1.76 -4.05
N CYS A 421 18.41 -1.88 -4.35
CA CYS A 421 18.96 -1.59 -5.66
C CYS A 421 20.07 -2.57 -6.07
#